data_AF-A0A925WK94-F1
#
_entry.id   AF-A0A925WK94-F1
#
_cell.length_a   1.000
_cell.length_b   1.000
_cell.length_c   1.000
_cell.angle_alpha   90.00
_cell.angle_beta   90.00
_cell.angle_gamma   90.00
#
_symmetry.space_group_name_H-M   'P 1'
#
loop_
_entity.id
_entity.type
_entity.pdbx_description
1 polymer ?
#
loop_
_entity_poly.entity_id
_entity_poly.type
_entity_poly.pdbx_seq_one_letter_code
_entity_poly.pdbx_strand_id
1 'polypeptide(L)'
;MRLKRNYTGWMALGCALLGMLLVGVAWASPEAAPARQANLFQKFLLDTQADVTLLAQQVFEGELPDLWVTNTDVNSVQFVADLWFDNELVADQVFGVGVRPPDWFGATSARAEILGRNVRHDVELTADAFFGSGERPEGWVGGAAIYRCTRVLQNVLRLLDVEFNTRSTTPDAVVDYCGTVSLETQDTLLTPIFANNTVFIDVQRNLGAVRGDLERLVDERRGVGNRPTGWSGNRDAGTTTFLDDLVRDLEIFTDSELGIGVRPPGWSRAIRNSPALSNDNLRFNLETLTDQLLGENIRPNGWQGLDPVDRCEPTVQTLVLLVSLTIASPPIPADVTDDSVFCTEIARVTNDFAENPPPVEDQAVEAGLIGRSQLAFSYLDVSALQYMGVMPRDVEFRAVFRNFNESNMMLVSGDDFVLFIDRRFTTLPEEVFLRLPTLENRKPLTFCDANWCNGPGPTPTPTGDGALVLLLAASTPVPTRDAGSVTDLGKRLVSWNN
;
A
#
# COMPACT_ATOMS: atom_id res chain seq x y z
N MET A 1 -7.41 17.19 -74.85
CA MET A 1 -7.18 17.90 -73.58
C MET A 1 -6.21 17.07 -72.75
N ARG A 2 -4.97 17.54 -72.58
CA ARG A 2 -3.89 16.85 -71.84
C ARG A 2 -3.90 17.33 -70.38
N LEU A 3 -3.99 16.40 -69.44
CA LEU A 3 -3.63 16.61 -68.04
C LEU A 3 -2.78 15.41 -67.60
N LYS A 4 -1.48 15.47 -67.92
CA LYS A 4 -0.45 14.71 -67.21
C LYS A 4 -0.22 15.47 -65.90
N ARG A 5 -0.69 14.92 -64.78
CA ARG A 5 -0.55 15.55 -63.46
C ARG A 5 0.44 14.76 -62.61
N ASN A 6 1.44 15.49 -62.14
CA ASN A 6 2.62 15.13 -61.37
C ASN A 6 2.34 14.21 -60.15
N TYR A 7 2.54 12.90 -60.30
CA TYR A 7 2.51 11.95 -59.19
C TYR A 7 3.86 11.80 -58.47
N THR A 8 4.96 12.24 -59.08
CA THR A 8 6.31 12.05 -58.52
C THR A 8 6.64 13.02 -57.37
N GLY A 9 6.01 14.19 -57.32
CA GLY A 9 6.26 15.17 -56.25
C GLY A 9 5.63 14.80 -54.89
N TRP A 10 4.47 14.15 -54.90
CA TRP A 10 3.75 13.80 -53.67
C TRP A 10 4.35 12.58 -52.96
N MET A 11 4.95 11.66 -53.71
CA MET A 11 5.62 10.48 -53.13
C MET A 11 6.91 10.85 -52.39
N ALA A 12 7.67 11.83 -52.88
CA ALA A 12 8.89 12.29 -52.21
C ALA A 12 8.59 13.06 -50.90
N LEU A 13 7.51 13.85 -50.86
CA LEU A 13 7.09 14.55 -49.65
C LEU A 13 6.55 13.59 -48.58
N GLY A 14 5.84 12.53 -49.01
CA GLY A 14 5.35 11.48 -48.11
C GLY A 14 6.46 10.71 -47.42
N CYS A 15 7.52 10.32 -48.15
CA CYS A 15 8.65 9.60 -47.56
C CYS A 15 9.51 10.48 -46.64
N ALA A 16 9.64 11.79 -46.91
CA ALA A 16 10.38 12.70 -46.04
C ALA A 16 9.66 12.94 -44.70
N LEU A 17 8.32 13.06 -44.72
CA LEU A 17 7.52 13.20 -43.49
C LEU A 17 7.48 11.89 -42.69
N LEU A 18 7.38 10.72 -43.35
CA LEU A 18 7.45 9.43 -42.67
C LEU A 18 8.84 9.17 -42.07
N GLY A 19 9.91 9.60 -42.74
CA GLY A 19 11.29 9.52 -42.24
C GLY A 19 11.54 10.40 -41.02
N MET A 20 10.99 11.63 -40.98
CA MET A 20 11.09 12.49 -39.78
C MET A 20 10.24 11.98 -38.62
N LEU A 21 9.10 11.34 -38.88
CA LEU A 21 8.27 10.70 -37.84
C LEU A 21 8.94 9.44 -37.26
N LEU A 22 9.71 8.69 -38.05
CA LEU A 22 10.39 7.47 -37.57
C LEU A 22 11.70 7.75 -36.83
N VAL A 23 12.38 8.88 -37.10
CA VAL A 23 13.61 9.27 -36.37
C VAL A 23 13.30 9.92 -35.00
N GLY A 24 12.10 10.48 -34.82
CA GLY A 24 11.66 11.06 -33.54
C GLY A 24 11.27 10.03 -32.46
N VAL A 25 11.02 8.77 -32.82
CA VAL A 25 10.54 7.74 -31.87
C VAL A 25 11.69 6.89 -31.29
N ALA A 26 12.90 6.98 -31.86
CA ALA A 26 14.03 6.13 -31.46
C ALA A 26 14.89 6.67 -30.30
N TRP A 27 14.55 7.82 -29.70
CA TRP A 27 15.31 8.43 -28.58
C TRP A 27 14.47 8.69 -27.32
N ALA A 28 13.27 8.10 -27.23
CA ALA A 28 12.56 8.03 -25.97
C ALA A 28 13.05 6.81 -25.18
N SER A 29 14.20 6.95 -24.52
CA SER A 29 14.68 5.97 -23.56
C SER A 29 13.63 5.80 -22.45
N PRO A 30 13.12 4.60 -22.17
CA PRO A 30 12.10 4.36 -21.14
C PRO A 30 12.62 4.50 -19.69
N GLU A 31 13.85 4.95 -19.47
CA GLU A 31 14.52 4.93 -18.15
C GLU A 31 14.52 6.29 -17.40
N ALA A 32 13.88 7.34 -17.93
CA ALA A 32 13.90 8.68 -17.31
C ALA A 32 12.73 8.99 -16.34
N ALA A 33 11.92 8.00 -15.95
CA ALA A 33 10.75 8.21 -15.08
C ALA A 33 11.04 8.52 -13.59
N PRO A 34 12.13 8.07 -12.91
CA PRO A 34 12.22 8.24 -11.46
C PRO A 34 12.67 9.64 -10.99
N ALA A 35 13.38 10.42 -11.82
CA ALA A 35 13.94 11.71 -11.37
C ALA A 35 12.93 12.87 -11.26
N ARG A 36 11.77 12.80 -11.95
CA ARG A 36 10.73 13.86 -11.88
C ARG A 36 9.82 13.73 -10.67
N GLN A 37 9.53 12.52 -10.21
CA GLN A 37 8.64 12.30 -9.05
C GLN A 37 9.26 12.75 -7.73
N ALA A 38 10.58 12.55 -7.56
CA ALA A 38 11.29 12.99 -6.37
C ALA A 38 11.08 14.49 -6.07
N ASN A 39 10.97 15.33 -7.10
CA ASN A 39 10.77 16.78 -6.92
C ASN A 39 9.35 17.14 -6.46
N LEU A 40 8.31 16.46 -6.97
CA LEU A 40 6.93 16.77 -6.59
C LEU A 40 6.63 16.40 -5.13
N PHE A 41 7.14 15.26 -4.68
CA PHE A 41 6.97 14.85 -3.28
C PHE A 41 7.77 15.75 -2.33
N GLN A 42 9.01 16.11 -2.68
CA GLN A 42 9.79 17.06 -1.89
C GLN A 42 9.12 18.43 -1.80
N LYS A 43 8.58 18.94 -2.91
CA LYS A 43 7.78 20.17 -2.91
C LYS A 43 6.57 20.05 -1.99
N PHE A 44 5.81 18.96 -2.08
CA PHE A 44 4.66 18.71 -1.21
C PHE A 44 5.04 18.72 0.28
N LEU A 45 6.17 18.10 0.64
CA LEU A 45 6.69 18.09 2.00
C LEU A 45 7.09 19.50 2.48
N LEU A 46 7.76 20.28 1.64
CA LEU A 46 8.15 21.65 1.94
C LEU A 46 6.94 22.59 2.07
N ASP A 47 5.94 22.44 1.20
CA ASP A 47 4.68 23.20 1.26
C ASP A 47 3.92 22.85 2.56
N THR A 48 3.92 21.58 2.97
CA THR A 48 3.36 21.13 4.25
C THR A 48 4.12 21.68 5.45
N GLN A 49 5.46 21.67 5.41
CA GLN A 49 6.29 22.28 6.45
C GLN A 49 6.05 23.79 6.58
N ALA A 50 5.91 24.50 5.47
CA ALA A 50 5.64 25.93 5.46
C ALA A 50 4.30 26.22 6.16
N ASP A 51 3.27 25.43 5.89
CA ASP A 51 1.94 25.58 6.51
C ASP A 51 1.96 25.20 8.00
N VAL A 52 2.65 24.12 8.39
CA VAL A 52 2.87 23.75 9.82
C VAL A 52 3.56 24.88 10.57
N THR A 53 4.61 25.45 9.98
CA THR A 53 5.39 26.54 10.58
C THR A 53 4.55 27.81 10.70
N LEU A 54 3.78 28.14 9.66
CA LEU A 54 2.87 29.28 9.67
C LEU A 54 1.79 29.11 10.73
N LEU A 55 1.18 27.92 10.84
CA LEU A 55 0.20 27.61 11.87
C LEU A 55 0.80 27.74 13.27
N ALA A 56 1.99 27.18 13.49
CA ALA A 56 2.71 27.28 14.76
C ALA A 56 2.98 28.74 15.14
N GLN A 57 3.41 29.58 14.20
CA GLN A 57 3.62 31.00 14.46
C GLN A 57 2.33 31.71 14.91
N GLN A 58 1.16 31.34 14.36
CA GLN A 58 -0.11 31.91 14.81
C GLN A 58 -0.54 31.36 16.17
N VAL A 59 -0.39 30.05 16.38
CA VAL A 59 -0.81 29.33 17.58
C VAL A 59 0.04 29.70 18.81
N PHE A 60 1.34 29.94 18.63
CA PHE A 60 2.29 30.31 19.69
C PHE A 60 2.67 31.81 19.68
N GLU A 61 1.85 32.67 19.06
CA GLU A 61 2.05 34.14 19.05
C GLU A 61 3.43 34.59 18.53
N GLY A 62 4.03 33.80 17.64
CA GLY A 62 5.30 34.07 16.97
C GLY A 62 6.54 33.43 17.60
N GLU A 63 6.44 32.86 18.80
CA GLU A 63 7.55 32.17 19.47
C GLU A 63 7.38 30.65 19.32
N LEU A 64 8.22 30.01 18.50
CA LEU A 64 8.19 28.56 18.35
C LEU A 64 8.60 27.87 19.68
N PRO A 65 7.99 26.71 20.02
CA PRO A 65 8.27 26.03 21.28
C PRO A 65 9.70 25.47 21.34
N ASP A 66 10.23 25.28 22.55
CA ASP A 66 11.63 24.82 22.78
C ASP A 66 11.99 23.49 22.09
N LEU A 67 10.99 22.63 21.86
CA LEU A 67 11.17 21.32 21.21
C LEU A 67 11.02 21.36 19.69
N TRP A 68 10.73 22.51 19.09
CA TRP A 68 10.51 22.64 17.65
C TRP A 68 11.74 22.22 16.85
N VAL A 69 11.55 21.34 15.87
CA VAL A 69 12.65 20.79 15.07
C VAL A 69 12.80 21.57 13.78
N THR A 70 13.84 22.40 13.68
CA THR A 70 14.09 23.23 12.49
C THR A 70 14.75 22.47 11.33
N ASN A 71 14.30 21.25 11.01
CA ASN A 71 14.90 20.46 9.93
C ASN A 71 14.40 20.94 8.56
N THR A 72 15.23 21.69 7.84
CA THR A 72 14.91 22.21 6.50
C THR A 72 15.49 21.37 5.36
N ASP A 73 16.21 20.28 5.65
CA ASP A 73 16.77 19.40 4.61
C ASP A 73 15.79 18.29 4.26
N VAL A 74 15.02 18.50 3.20
CA VAL A 74 14.03 17.53 2.70
C VAL A 74 14.65 16.18 2.28
N ASN A 75 15.98 16.10 2.12
CA ASN A 75 16.67 14.84 1.82
C ASN A 75 17.08 14.09 3.10
N SER A 76 16.92 14.68 4.28
CA SER A 76 17.17 14.01 5.54
C SER A 76 16.18 12.88 5.75
N VAL A 77 16.68 11.71 6.15
CA VAL A 77 15.85 10.55 6.51
C VAL A 77 14.89 10.84 7.68
N GLN A 78 15.17 11.87 8.48
CA GLN A 78 14.33 12.28 9.60
C GLN A 78 13.31 13.37 9.23
N PHE A 79 13.41 13.99 8.04
CA PHE A 79 12.59 15.17 7.70
C PHE A 79 11.09 14.97 7.95
N VAL A 80 10.53 13.84 7.51
CA VAL A 80 9.09 13.59 7.65
C VAL A 80 8.70 13.24 9.10
N ALA A 81 9.59 12.58 9.85
CA ALA A 81 9.39 12.29 11.26
C ALA A 81 9.43 13.57 12.11
N ASP A 82 10.39 14.45 11.82
CA ASP A 82 10.51 15.78 12.43
C ASP A 82 9.27 16.64 12.12
N LEU A 83 8.84 16.64 10.85
CA LEU A 83 7.62 17.34 10.42
C LEU A 83 6.35 16.83 11.12
N TRP A 84 6.24 15.51 11.31
CA TRP A 84 5.15 14.94 12.12
C TRP A 84 5.24 15.40 13.57
N PHE A 85 6.42 15.36 14.18
CA PHE A 85 6.61 15.77 15.57
C PHE A 85 6.24 17.25 15.78
N ASP A 86 6.68 18.13 14.89
CA ASP A 86 6.31 19.56 14.93
C ASP A 86 4.79 19.75 14.83
N ASN A 87 4.10 19.00 13.96
CA ASN A 87 2.65 19.02 13.86
C ASN A 87 1.97 18.56 15.17
N GLU A 88 2.50 17.54 15.84
CA GLU A 88 1.98 17.09 17.14
C GLU A 88 2.14 18.16 18.24
N LEU A 89 3.23 18.95 18.21
CA LEU A 89 3.40 20.08 19.14
C LEU A 89 2.34 21.16 18.92
N VAL A 90 2.03 21.48 17.67
CA VAL A 90 0.94 22.43 17.34
C VAL A 90 -0.41 21.87 17.80
N ALA A 91 -0.65 20.58 17.54
CA ALA A 91 -1.89 19.90 17.92
C ALA A 91 -2.10 19.89 19.44
N ASP A 92 -1.05 19.66 20.23
CA ASP A 92 -1.10 19.73 21.69
C ASP A 92 -1.53 21.12 22.19
N GLN A 93 -1.12 22.19 21.50
CA GLN A 93 -1.51 23.54 21.85
C GLN A 93 -2.96 23.86 21.46
N VAL A 94 -3.46 23.34 20.33
CA VAL A 94 -4.82 23.60 19.83
C VAL A 94 -5.87 22.73 20.51
N PHE A 95 -5.60 21.43 20.66
CA PHE A 95 -6.56 20.45 21.18
C PHE A 95 -6.33 20.07 22.65
N GLY A 96 -5.12 20.33 23.18
CA GLY A 96 -4.67 19.88 24.48
C GLY A 96 -3.69 18.70 24.38
N VAL A 97 -2.79 18.61 25.36
CA VAL A 97 -1.71 17.61 25.39
C VAL A 97 -2.26 16.18 25.30
N GLY A 98 -1.85 15.45 24.25
CA GLY A 98 -2.27 14.07 24.00
C GLY A 98 -3.75 13.90 23.62
N VAL A 99 -4.48 14.99 23.38
CA VAL A 99 -5.87 14.97 22.93
C VAL A 99 -5.88 15.15 21.42
N ARG A 100 -6.55 14.25 20.70
CA ARG A 100 -6.68 14.30 19.24
C ARG A 100 -8.14 14.18 18.81
N PRO A 101 -8.57 14.90 17.76
CA PRO A 101 -9.92 14.77 17.24
C PRO A 101 -10.16 13.36 16.63
N PRO A 102 -11.42 12.91 16.47
CA PRO A 102 -11.73 11.57 15.96
C PRO A 102 -11.10 11.22 14.62
N ASP A 103 -10.91 12.20 13.73
CA ASP A 103 -10.35 12.01 12.40
C ASP A 103 -8.82 12.16 12.34
N TRP A 104 -8.12 12.35 13.47
CA TRP A 104 -6.65 12.46 13.47
C TRP A 104 -5.98 11.18 12.97
N PHE A 105 -5.11 11.29 11.97
CA PHE A 105 -4.43 10.11 11.42
C PHE A 105 -3.21 9.74 12.24
N GLY A 106 -2.34 10.71 12.54
CA GLY A 106 -1.07 10.50 13.22
C GLY A 106 -0.07 9.65 12.41
N ALA A 107 0.92 9.10 13.11
CA ALA A 107 2.00 8.31 12.50
C ALA A 107 1.62 6.83 12.32
N THR A 108 0.92 6.52 11.24
CA THR A 108 0.41 5.17 10.96
C THR A 108 1.35 4.30 10.12
N SER A 109 2.37 4.89 9.50
CA SER A 109 3.32 4.19 8.64
C SER A 109 4.72 4.79 8.73
N ALA A 110 5.74 3.94 8.58
CA ALA A 110 7.13 4.38 8.43
C ALA A 110 7.46 4.88 7.01
N ARG A 111 6.54 4.71 6.05
CA ARG A 111 6.72 5.18 4.68
C ARG A 111 6.53 6.69 4.61
N ALA A 112 7.56 7.40 4.16
CA ALA A 112 7.60 8.86 4.11
C ALA A 112 6.38 9.45 3.37
N GLU A 113 5.92 8.82 2.28
CA GLU A 113 4.80 9.30 1.49
C GLU A 113 3.47 9.23 2.25
N ILE A 114 3.26 8.16 3.02
CA ILE A 114 2.05 7.97 3.83
C ILE A 114 2.10 8.88 5.05
N LEU A 115 3.23 8.96 5.73
CA LEU A 115 3.39 9.83 6.89
C LEU A 115 3.23 11.32 6.50
N GLY A 116 3.87 11.76 5.41
CA GLY A 116 3.73 13.13 4.92
C GLY A 116 2.30 13.48 4.52
N ARG A 117 1.58 12.55 3.91
CA ARG A 117 0.14 12.68 3.64
C ARG A 117 -0.68 12.84 4.92
N ASN A 118 -0.43 11.99 5.93
CA ASN A 118 -1.16 12.06 7.19
C ASN A 118 -0.91 13.40 7.89
N VAL A 119 0.35 13.85 7.96
CA VAL A 119 0.67 15.17 8.51
C VAL A 119 -0.09 16.26 7.76
N ARG A 120 -0.13 16.23 6.42
CA ARG A 120 -0.89 17.22 5.65
C ARG A 120 -2.38 17.25 6.05
N HIS A 121 -2.99 16.09 6.24
CA HIS A 121 -4.38 16.00 6.68
C HIS A 121 -4.58 16.58 8.07
N ASP A 122 -3.74 16.15 9.01
CA ASP A 122 -3.80 16.55 10.41
C ASP A 122 -3.54 18.05 10.59
N VAL A 123 -2.71 18.65 9.73
CA VAL A 123 -2.50 20.10 9.63
C VAL A 123 -3.75 20.84 9.18
N GLU A 124 -4.47 20.32 8.18
CA GLU A 124 -5.74 20.91 7.74
C GLU A 124 -6.80 20.83 8.85
N LEU A 125 -6.88 19.71 9.58
CA LEU A 125 -7.75 19.58 10.75
C LEU A 125 -7.41 20.57 11.86
N THR A 126 -6.12 20.72 12.18
CA THR A 126 -5.65 21.66 13.20
C THR A 126 -5.94 23.10 12.78
N ALA A 127 -5.74 23.43 11.50
CA ALA A 127 -6.07 24.74 10.95
C ALA A 127 -7.57 25.02 10.99
N ASP A 128 -8.43 24.06 10.64
CA ASP A 128 -9.89 24.21 10.72
C ASP A 128 -10.37 24.41 12.17
N ALA A 129 -9.73 23.75 13.14
CA ALA A 129 -10.05 23.93 14.55
C ALA A 129 -9.61 25.31 15.08
N PHE A 130 -8.46 25.82 14.64
CA PHE A 130 -7.89 27.08 15.12
C PHE A 130 -8.47 28.31 14.42
N PHE A 131 -8.56 28.30 13.09
CA PHE A 131 -9.06 29.44 12.29
C PHE A 131 -10.55 29.36 11.98
N GLY A 132 -11.14 28.16 11.99
CA GLY A 132 -12.47 27.91 11.46
C GLY A 132 -12.44 27.20 10.11
N SER A 133 -13.50 26.45 9.82
CA SER A 133 -13.57 25.62 8.61
C SER A 133 -13.46 26.45 7.33
N GLY A 134 -12.46 26.14 6.51
CA GLY A 134 -12.19 26.83 5.24
C GLY A 134 -11.54 28.21 5.37
N GLU A 135 -11.27 28.69 6.58
CA GLU A 135 -10.53 29.93 6.81
C GLU A 135 -9.03 29.64 6.88
N ARG A 136 -8.21 30.39 6.14
CA ARG A 136 -6.76 30.20 6.11
C ARG A 136 -6.03 31.55 6.19
N PRO A 137 -4.88 31.61 6.89
CA PRO A 137 -4.10 32.84 6.99
C PRO A 137 -3.42 33.20 5.66
N GLU A 138 -2.95 34.44 5.55
CA GLU A 138 -2.11 34.86 4.41
C GLU A 138 -0.83 34.03 4.36
N GLY A 139 -0.45 33.56 3.17
CA GLY A 139 0.73 32.72 2.97
C GLY A 139 0.48 31.22 3.10
N TRP A 140 -0.74 30.79 3.48
CA TRP A 140 -1.12 29.38 3.47
C TRP A 140 -1.04 28.82 2.05
N VAL A 141 -0.18 27.83 1.85
CA VAL A 141 0.02 27.18 0.55
C VAL A 141 -1.15 26.24 0.26
N GLY A 142 -1.59 25.49 1.27
CA GLY A 142 -2.66 24.51 1.13
C GLY A 142 -2.20 23.17 0.56
N GLY A 143 -3.11 22.21 0.59
CA GLY A 143 -2.98 20.93 -0.10
C GLY A 143 -4.14 20.71 -1.07
N ALA A 144 -4.07 19.62 -1.83
CA ALA A 144 -5.22 19.15 -2.61
C ALA A 144 -6.40 18.84 -1.67
N ALA A 145 -7.62 19.03 -2.16
CA ALA A 145 -8.84 18.89 -1.34
C ALA A 145 -9.00 17.49 -0.72
N ILE A 146 -8.40 16.46 -1.33
CA ILE A 146 -8.39 15.09 -0.81
C ILE A 146 -7.75 14.95 0.58
N TYR A 147 -6.81 15.83 0.94
CA TYR A 147 -6.17 15.78 2.26
C TYR A 147 -7.09 16.28 3.38
N ARG A 148 -8.32 16.71 3.10
CA ARG A 148 -9.37 16.99 4.11
C ARG A 148 -10.36 15.85 4.28
N CYS A 149 -10.22 14.78 3.50
CA CYS A 149 -11.13 13.65 3.53
C CYS A 149 -10.61 12.54 4.44
N THR A 150 -11.51 11.62 4.80
CA THR A 150 -11.20 10.48 5.68
C THR A 150 -10.05 9.61 5.15
N ARG A 151 -9.33 8.97 6.07
CA ARG A 151 -8.19 8.07 5.76
C ARG A 151 -8.59 6.98 4.78
N VAL A 152 -9.80 6.46 4.96
CA VAL A 152 -10.42 5.44 4.10
C VAL A 152 -10.47 5.93 2.66
N LEU A 153 -11.04 7.12 2.41
CA LEU A 153 -11.16 7.65 1.04
C LEU A 153 -9.79 7.94 0.40
N GLN A 154 -8.84 8.47 1.18
CA GLN A 154 -7.48 8.71 0.69
C GLN A 154 -6.79 7.40 0.28
N ASN A 155 -6.98 6.31 1.04
CA ASN A 155 -6.44 5.00 0.69
C ASN A 155 -7.15 4.35 -0.51
N VAL A 156 -8.48 4.50 -0.62
CA VAL A 156 -9.24 4.05 -1.80
C VAL A 156 -8.69 4.68 -3.07
N LEU A 157 -8.52 6.01 -3.10
CA LEU A 157 -7.97 6.71 -4.26
C LEU A 157 -6.53 6.31 -4.56
N ARG A 158 -5.70 6.15 -3.52
CA ARG A 158 -4.31 5.72 -3.72
C ARG A 158 -4.24 4.33 -4.34
N LEU A 159 -5.05 3.38 -3.86
CA LEU A 159 -5.10 2.02 -4.43
C LEU A 159 -5.66 2.03 -5.85
N LEU A 160 -6.70 2.83 -6.13
CA LEU A 160 -7.21 3.03 -7.49
C LEU A 160 -6.13 3.59 -8.44
N ASP A 161 -5.34 4.57 -8.00
CA ASP A 161 -4.28 5.16 -8.83
C ASP A 161 -3.12 4.18 -9.03
N VAL A 162 -2.63 3.54 -7.97
CA VAL A 162 -1.46 2.66 -8.03
C VAL A 162 -1.75 1.34 -8.72
N GLU A 163 -2.86 0.68 -8.36
CA GLU A 163 -3.14 -0.70 -8.80
C GLU A 163 -3.98 -0.74 -10.08
N PHE A 164 -4.81 0.28 -10.30
CA PHE A 164 -5.74 0.33 -11.44
C PHE A 164 -5.49 1.52 -12.38
N ASN A 165 -4.44 2.32 -12.15
CA ASN A 165 -4.12 3.52 -12.94
C ASN A 165 -5.33 4.44 -13.14
N THR A 166 -6.12 4.61 -12.08
CA THR A 166 -7.39 5.31 -12.12
C THR A 166 -7.41 6.45 -11.11
N ARG A 167 -7.76 7.64 -11.58
CA ARG A 167 -7.73 8.88 -10.79
C ARG A 167 -9.11 9.52 -10.76
N SER A 168 -9.40 10.19 -9.65
CA SER A 168 -10.56 11.07 -9.58
C SER A 168 -10.42 12.23 -10.58
N THR A 169 -11.55 12.56 -11.18
CA THR A 169 -11.77 13.67 -12.11
C THR A 169 -12.54 14.82 -11.46
N THR A 170 -13.00 14.63 -10.22
CA THR A 170 -13.68 15.66 -9.43
C THR A 170 -12.74 16.85 -9.18
N PRO A 171 -13.14 18.07 -9.56
CA PRO A 171 -12.33 19.26 -9.28
C PRO A 171 -12.28 19.60 -7.78
N ASP A 172 -11.12 20.03 -7.29
CA ASP A 172 -10.89 20.44 -5.89
C ASP A 172 -11.79 21.59 -5.40
N ALA A 173 -12.41 22.35 -6.31
CA ALA A 173 -13.29 23.47 -5.98
C ALA A 173 -14.74 23.06 -5.63
N VAL A 174 -15.05 21.76 -5.65
CA VAL A 174 -16.39 21.25 -5.28
C VAL A 174 -16.60 21.42 -3.78
N VAL A 175 -17.73 22.01 -3.38
CA VAL A 175 -18.06 22.33 -1.97
C VAL A 175 -18.05 21.07 -1.09
N ASP A 176 -18.65 19.98 -1.56
CA ASP A 176 -18.59 18.67 -0.92
C ASP A 176 -17.67 17.74 -1.74
N TYR A 177 -16.38 18.09 -1.74
CA TYR A 177 -15.37 17.34 -2.48
C TYR A 177 -15.32 15.87 -2.03
N CYS A 178 -15.24 15.62 -0.72
CA CYS A 178 -15.09 14.27 -0.17
C CYS A 178 -16.30 13.39 -0.47
N GLY A 179 -17.52 13.91 -0.32
CA GLY A 179 -18.74 13.19 -0.70
C GLY A 179 -18.76 12.89 -2.19
N THR A 180 -18.46 13.88 -3.04
CA THR A 180 -18.45 13.71 -4.51
C THR A 180 -17.42 12.69 -4.96
N VAL A 181 -16.19 12.73 -4.43
CA VAL A 181 -15.13 11.78 -4.77
C VAL A 181 -15.44 10.38 -4.24
N SER A 182 -16.02 10.26 -3.06
CA SER A 182 -16.49 8.96 -2.56
C SER A 182 -17.48 8.32 -3.54
N LEU A 183 -18.46 9.09 -4.04
CA LEU A 183 -19.40 8.60 -5.05
C LEU A 183 -18.73 8.26 -6.39
N GLU A 184 -17.78 9.09 -6.83
CA GLU A 184 -17.02 8.84 -8.06
C GLU A 184 -16.20 7.54 -7.97
N THR A 185 -15.46 7.34 -6.87
CA THR A 185 -14.61 6.15 -6.69
C THR A 185 -15.42 4.86 -6.65
N GLN A 186 -16.56 4.90 -5.97
CA GLN A 186 -17.50 3.79 -5.93
C GLN A 186 -18.04 3.41 -7.32
N ASP A 187 -18.32 4.39 -8.19
CA ASP A 187 -18.72 4.14 -9.59
C ASP A 187 -17.54 3.65 -10.45
N THR A 188 -16.35 4.17 -10.19
CA THR A 188 -15.17 3.89 -11.01
C THR A 188 -14.69 2.43 -10.89
N LEU A 189 -14.83 1.82 -9.72
CA LEU A 189 -14.47 0.43 -9.43
C LEU A 189 -15.18 -0.60 -10.30
N LEU A 190 -16.29 -0.20 -10.92
CA LEU A 190 -17.12 -1.08 -11.72
C LEU A 190 -16.43 -1.53 -13.00
N THR A 191 -15.67 -0.64 -13.63
CA THR A 191 -15.10 -0.92 -14.95
C THR A 191 -14.00 -1.99 -14.90
N PRO A 192 -13.02 -1.93 -14.00
CA PRO A 192 -11.98 -2.95 -13.92
C PRO A 192 -12.42 -4.24 -13.21
N ILE A 193 -13.22 -4.15 -12.14
CA ILE A 193 -13.55 -5.32 -11.30
C ILE A 193 -14.72 -6.13 -11.88
N PHE A 194 -15.72 -5.47 -12.47
CA PHE A 194 -16.96 -6.12 -12.92
C PHE A 194 -16.98 -6.43 -14.42
N ALA A 195 -15.86 -6.30 -15.12
CA ALA A 195 -15.71 -6.82 -16.49
C ALA A 195 -15.88 -8.36 -16.56
N ASN A 196 -15.89 -9.05 -15.41
CA ASN A 196 -16.12 -10.49 -15.31
C ASN A 196 -17.60 -10.82 -15.01
N ASN A 197 -18.23 -11.62 -15.89
CA ASN A 197 -19.65 -12.02 -15.81
C ASN A 197 -20.05 -12.74 -14.51
N THR A 198 -19.12 -13.39 -13.79
CA THR A 198 -19.46 -14.09 -12.53
C THR A 198 -19.91 -13.10 -11.46
N VAL A 199 -19.29 -11.92 -11.40
CA VAL A 199 -19.58 -10.90 -10.41
C VAL A 199 -20.99 -10.31 -10.63
N PHE A 200 -21.44 -10.21 -11.88
CA PHE A 200 -22.78 -9.71 -12.20
C PHE A 200 -23.90 -10.61 -11.66
N ILE A 201 -23.75 -11.94 -11.76
CA ILE A 201 -24.74 -12.90 -11.23
C ILE A 201 -24.82 -12.77 -9.70
N ASP A 202 -23.68 -12.58 -9.05
CA ASP A 202 -23.62 -12.38 -7.59
C ASP A 202 -24.35 -11.09 -7.19
N VAL A 203 -24.17 -9.99 -7.94
CA VAL A 203 -24.87 -8.72 -7.69
C VAL A 203 -26.39 -8.86 -7.80
N GLN A 204 -26.91 -9.52 -8.84
CA GLN A 204 -28.37 -9.73 -8.96
C GLN A 204 -28.93 -10.56 -7.81
N ARG A 205 -28.20 -11.60 -7.39
CA ARG A 205 -28.57 -12.41 -6.22
C ARG A 205 -28.58 -11.57 -4.95
N ASN A 206 -27.57 -10.71 -4.75
CA ASN A 206 -27.45 -9.86 -3.57
C ASN A 206 -28.56 -8.79 -3.52
N LEU A 207 -28.88 -8.16 -4.65
CA LEU A 207 -30.04 -7.25 -4.74
C LEU A 207 -31.36 -7.98 -4.46
N GLY A 208 -31.50 -9.22 -4.91
CA GLY A 208 -32.63 -10.09 -4.54
C GLY A 208 -32.71 -10.35 -3.03
N ALA A 209 -31.57 -10.54 -2.37
CA ALA A 209 -31.50 -10.67 -0.92
C ALA A 209 -31.90 -9.36 -0.20
N VAL A 210 -31.43 -8.20 -0.68
CA VAL A 210 -31.83 -6.89 -0.15
C VAL A 210 -33.35 -6.73 -0.26
N ARG A 211 -33.94 -7.10 -1.40
CA ARG A 211 -35.40 -7.07 -1.57
C ARG A 211 -36.12 -7.98 -0.57
N GLY A 212 -35.64 -9.21 -0.41
CA GLY A 212 -36.22 -10.16 0.54
C GLY A 212 -36.18 -9.65 1.97
N ASP A 213 -35.07 -9.02 2.35
CA ASP A 213 -34.87 -8.44 3.68
C ASP A 213 -35.75 -7.20 3.90
N LEU A 214 -35.89 -6.33 2.90
CA LEU A 214 -36.85 -5.22 2.96
C LEU A 214 -38.28 -5.72 3.15
N GLU A 215 -38.72 -6.75 2.43
CA GLU A 215 -40.05 -7.34 2.61
C GLU A 215 -40.24 -7.90 4.03
N ARG A 216 -39.22 -8.56 4.60
CA ARG A 216 -39.23 -9.07 5.98
C ARG A 216 -39.32 -7.93 7.00
N LEU A 217 -38.56 -6.86 6.81
CA LEU A 217 -38.61 -5.69 7.69
C LEU A 217 -40.00 -5.05 7.67
N VAL A 218 -40.61 -4.90 6.50
CA VAL A 218 -41.97 -4.38 6.37
C VAL A 218 -42.98 -5.30 7.05
N ASP A 219 -42.86 -6.63 6.87
CA ASP A 219 -43.73 -7.60 7.53
C ASP A 219 -43.60 -7.55 9.06
N GLU A 220 -42.38 -7.38 9.60
CA GLU A 220 -42.12 -7.24 11.03
C GLU A 220 -42.77 -5.96 11.60
N ARG A 221 -42.68 -4.84 10.88
CA ARG A 221 -43.18 -3.54 11.32
C ARG A 221 -44.69 -3.35 11.14
N ARG A 222 -45.25 -3.87 10.05
CA ARG A 222 -46.63 -3.58 9.62
C ARG A 222 -47.55 -4.79 9.58
N GLY A 223 -47.01 -5.99 9.76
CA GLY A 223 -47.72 -7.24 9.58
C GLY A 223 -47.71 -7.74 8.12
N VAL A 224 -47.87 -9.05 7.96
CA VAL A 224 -47.82 -9.73 6.66
C VAL A 224 -48.88 -9.17 5.71
N GLY A 225 -48.45 -8.77 4.51
CA GLY A 225 -49.32 -8.28 3.44
C GLY A 225 -49.79 -6.83 3.60
N ASN A 226 -49.35 -6.12 4.65
CA ASN A 226 -49.62 -4.70 4.81
C ASN A 226 -48.46 -3.88 4.23
N ARG A 227 -48.69 -3.21 3.10
CA ARG A 227 -47.66 -2.41 2.40
C ARG A 227 -48.05 -0.94 2.34
N PRO A 228 -47.09 0.00 2.41
CA PRO A 228 -47.37 1.40 2.17
C PRO A 228 -48.02 1.65 0.79
N THR A 229 -48.77 2.74 0.67
CA THR A 229 -49.33 3.16 -0.63
C THR A 229 -48.20 3.45 -1.62
N GLY A 230 -48.33 2.96 -2.85
CA GLY A 230 -47.32 3.11 -3.90
C GLY A 230 -46.24 2.03 -3.94
N TRP A 231 -46.30 1.04 -3.03
CA TRP A 231 -45.42 -0.13 -3.04
C TRP A 231 -45.57 -0.94 -4.31
N SER A 232 -44.45 -1.24 -4.96
CA SER A 232 -44.42 -1.97 -6.23
C SER A 232 -44.54 -3.48 -6.06
N GLY A 233 -43.90 -4.02 -5.03
CA GLY A 233 -43.87 -5.46 -4.81
C GLY A 233 -42.98 -6.24 -5.79
N ASN A 234 -42.12 -5.59 -6.60
CA ASN A 234 -41.32 -6.30 -7.61
C ASN A 234 -40.28 -7.23 -6.95
N ARG A 235 -40.39 -8.53 -7.23
CA ARG A 235 -39.53 -9.60 -6.68
C ARG A 235 -38.64 -10.27 -7.73
N ASP A 236 -38.76 -9.89 -9.00
CA ASP A 236 -37.98 -10.48 -10.09
C ASP A 236 -36.75 -9.63 -10.40
N ALA A 237 -35.60 -10.06 -9.87
CA ALA A 237 -34.30 -9.42 -10.06
C ALA A 237 -33.83 -9.38 -11.53
N GLY A 238 -34.46 -10.15 -12.43
CA GLY A 238 -34.19 -10.11 -13.87
C GLY A 238 -34.90 -8.97 -14.61
N THR A 239 -35.84 -8.27 -13.97
CA THR A 239 -36.58 -7.18 -14.62
C THR A 239 -35.75 -5.89 -14.70
N THR A 240 -35.89 -5.14 -15.78
CA THR A 240 -35.15 -3.89 -16.00
C THR A 240 -35.51 -2.80 -15.01
N THR A 241 -36.69 -2.88 -14.36
CA THR A 241 -37.14 -1.91 -13.36
C THR A 241 -36.84 -2.36 -11.93
N PHE A 242 -36.26 -3.55 -11.71
CA PHE A 242 -36.09 -4.12 -10.37
C PHE A 242 -35.38 -3.18 -9.39
N LEU A 243 -34.27 -2.59 -9.83
CA LEU A 243 -33.50 -1.67 -9.01
C LEU A 243 -34.30 -0.40 -8.68
N ASP A 244 -34.92 0.24 -9.68
CA ASP A 244 -35.74 1.44 -9.49
C ASP A 244 -36.93 1.18 -8.56
N ASP A 245 -37.56 0.02 -8.72
CA ASP A 245 -38.68 -0.45 -7.89
C ASP A 245 -38.24 -0.70 -6.44
N LEU A 246 -37.07 -1.33 -6.23
CA LEU A 246 -36.49 -1.58 -4.91
C LEU A 246 -36.10 -0.27 -4.21
N VAL A 247 -35.41 0.65 -4.90
CA VAL A 247 -35.07 1.98 -4.38
C VAL A 247 -36.34 2.73 -3.97
N ARG A 248 -37.34 2.78 -4.85
CA ARG A 248 -38.61 3.46 -4.56
C ARG A 248 -39.31 2.85 -3.35
N ASP A 249 -39.39 1.52 -3.29
CA ASP A 249 -40.05 0.82 -2.19
C ASP A 249 -39.33 1.10 -0.86
N LEU A 250 -37.99 1.04 -0.82
CA LEU A 250 -37.20 1.40 0.37
C LEU A 250 -37.48 2.84 0.84
N GLU A 251 -37.47 3.81 -0.08
CA GLU A 251 -37.73 5.22 0.23
C GLU A 251 -39.17 5.45 0.74
N ILE A 252 -40.17 4.84 0.09
CA ILE A 252 -41.57 4.90 0.52
C ILE A 252 -41.73 4.34 1.94
N PHE A 253 -41.13 3.19 2.21
CA PHE A 253 -41.21 2.58 3.54
C PHE A 253 -40.52 3.45 4.59
N THR A 254 -39.34 3.97 4.29
CA THR A 254 -38.61 4.88 5.16
C THR A 254 -39.42 6.13 5.50
N ASP A 255 -40.00 6.80 4.50
CA ASP A 255 -40.88 7.97 4.71
C ASP A 255 -42.11 7.62 5.55
N SER A 256 -42.61 6.39 5.41
CA SER A 256 -43.81 5.94 6.12
C SER A 256 -43.57 5.57 7.59
N GLU A 257 -42.34 5.23 7.96
CA GLU A 257 -41.95 4.88 9.34
C GLU A 257 -41.30 6.05 10.08
N LEU A 258 -40.45 6.83 9.41
CA LEU A 258 -39.67 7.92 10.01
C LEU A 258 -40.21 9.32 9.71
N GLY A 259 -41.06 9.46 8.69
CA GLY A 259 -41.56 10.74 8.18
C GLY A 259 -40.86 11.18 6.89
N ILE A 260 -41.55 12.02 6.11
CA ILE A 260 -41.10 12.46 4.79
C ILE A 260 -39.73 13.16 4.91
N GLY A 261 -38.74 12.62 4.19
CA GLY A 261 -37.38 13.18 4.13
C GLY A 261 -36.52 12.94 5.37
N VAL A 262 -37.03 12.22 6.39
CA VAL A 262 -36.26 11.82 7.57
C VAL A 262 -35.53 10.52 7.26
N ARG A 263 -34.22 10.49 7.46
CA ARG A 263 -33.37 9.33 7.17
C ARG A 263 -32.48 9.00 8.37
N PRO A 264 -32.10 7.72 8.57
CA PRO A 264 -31.06 7.34 9.51
C PRO A 264 -29.74 8.09 9.25
N PRO A 265 -28.89 8.29 10.27
CA PRO A 265 -27.52 8.76 10.08
C PRO A 265 -26.76 7.90 9.07
N GLY A 266 -25.92 8.53 8.24
CA GLY A 266 -25.12 7.84 7.22
C GLY A 266 -25.85 7.50 5.93
N TRP A 267 -27.19 7.61 5.84
CA TRP A 267 -27.99 7.20 4.68
C TRP A 267 -27.41 7.66 3.33
N SER A 268 -27.08 6.69 2.48
CA SER A 268 -26.55 6.94 1.14
C SER A 268 -27.65 7.30 0.15
N ARG A 269 -27.47 8.40 -0.59
CA ARG A 269 -28.43 8.85 -1.62
C ARG A 269 -28.04 8.43 -3.05
N ALA A 270 -26.90 7.78 -3.22
CA ALA A 270 -26.28 7.54 -4.52
C ALA A 270 -26.55 6.12 -5.07
N ILE A 271 -27.79 5.84 -5.45
CA ILE A 271 -28.26 4.46 -5.68
C ILE A 271 -28.54 4.13 -7.15
N ARG A 272 -28.00 4.88 -8.13
CA ARG A 272 -28.45 4.74 -9.54
C ARG A 272 -27.38 4.64 -10.61
N ASN A 273 -26.10 4.69 -10.25
CA ASN A 273 -25.04 4.70 -11.26
C ASN A 273 -24.67 3.27 -11.72
N SER A 274 -24.93 2.26 -10.88
CA SER A 274 -24.58 0.87 -11.16
C SER A 274 -25.26 -0.15 -10.27
N PRO A 275 -25.56 -1.37 -10.74
CA PRO A 275 -26.10 -2.45 -9.92
C PRO A 275 -25.26 -2.81 -8.70
N ALA A 276 -23.92 -2.84 -8.81
CA ALA A 276 -23.07 -3.25 -7.68
C ALA A 276 -23.01 -2.15 -6.62
N LEU A 277 -22.77 -0.91 -7.04
CA LEU A 277 -22.86 0.24 -6.15
C LEU A 277 -24.23 0.35 -5.48
N SER A 278 -25.28 0.10 -6.25
CA SER A 278 -26.64 0.14 -5.72
C SER A 278 -26.89 -0.98 -4.73
N ASN A 279 -26.31 -2.17 -4.93
CA ASN A 279 -26.38 -3.24 -3.96
C ASN A 279 -25.81 -2.81 -2.62
N ASP A 280 -24.59 -2.28 -2.62
CA ASP A 280 -23.87 -1.91 -1.40
C ASP A 280 -24.58 -0.76 -0.67
N ASN A 281 -25.00 0.27 -1.42
CA ASN A 281 -25.76 1.39 -0.87
C ASN A 281 -27.15 0.98 -0.35
N LEU A 282 -27.90 0.16 -1.07
CA LEU A 282 -29.22 -0.30 -0.63
C LEU A 282 -29.11 -1.22 0.58
N ARG A 283 -28.11 -2.09 0.59
CA ARG A 283 -27.83 -2.97 1.72
C ARG A 283 -27.51 -2.13 2.96
N PHE A 284 -26.55 -1.23 2.87
CA PHE A 284 -26.19 -0.33 3.97
C PHE A 284 -27.39 0.50 4.47
N ASN A 285 -28.16 1.10 3.56
CA ASN A 285 -29.37 1.84 3.91
C ASN A 285 -30.42 0.97 4.60
N LEU A 286 -30.60 -0.27 4.15
CA LEU A 286 -31.53 -1.21 4.77
C LEU A 286 -31.06 -1.64 6.17
N GLU A 287 -29.77 -1.87 6.37
CA GLU A 287 -29.21 -2.19 7.69
C GLU A 287 -29.41 -1.02 8.67
N THR A 288 -29.02 0.20 8.28
CA THR A 288 -29.20 1.41 9.12
C THR A 288 -30.68 1.72 9.42
N LEU A 289 -31.58 1.49 8.46
CA LEU A 289 -33.02 1.58 8.70
C LEU A 289 -33.49 0.53 9.71
N THR A 290 -32.98 -0.69 9.59
CA THR A 290 -33.37 -1.79 10.47
C THR A 290 -32.93 -1.51 11.90
N ASP A 291 -31.71 -1.03 12.10
CA ASP A 291 -31.20 -0.62 13.42
C ASP A 291 -32.04 0.52 14.01
N GLN A 292 -32.43 1.50 13.19
CA GLN A 292 -33.27 2.61 13.62
C GLN A 292 -34.69 2.18 14.03
N LEU A 293 -35.24 1.14 13.40
CA LEU A 293 -36.63 0.71 13.62
C LEU A 293 -36.79 -0.42 14.66
N LEU A 294 -35.82 -1.33 14.73
CA LEU A 294 -35.87 -2.53 15.58
C LEU A 294 -34.85 -2.51 16.72
N GLY A 295 -33.84 -1.65 16.63
CA GLY A 295 -32.68 -1.62 17.51
C GLY A 295 -31.44 -2.25 16.87
N GLU A 296 -30.26 -1.82 17.32
CA GLU A 296 -28.97 -2.32 16.84
C GLU A 296 -28.90 -3.85 16.94
N ASN A 297 -28.35 -4.49 15.90
CA ASN A 297 -28.20 -5.94 15.82
C ASN A 297 -29.48 -6.78 15.89
N ILE A 298 -30.67 -6.16 15.88
CA ILE A 298 -31.94 -6.88 15.85
C ILE A 298 -32.39 -7.03 14.40
N ARG A 299 -32.59 -8.28 13.95
CA ARG A 299 -32.98 -8.58 12.57
C ARG A 299 -34.22 -9.47 12.52
N PRO A 300 -35.13 -9.26 11.54
CA PRO A 300 -36.23 -10.18 11.28
C PRO A 300 -35.75 -11.62 11.00
N ASN A 301 -36.61 -12.60 11.27
CA ASN A 301 -36.30 -14.00 10.99
C ASN A 301 -36.03 -14.24 9.50
N GLY A 302 -34.95 -14.95 9.19
CA GLY A 302 -34.55 -15.26 7.81
C GLY A 302 -33.85 -14.12 7.09
N TRP A 303 -33.34 -13.13 7.82
CA TRP A 303 -32.46 -12.08 7.28
C TRP A 303 -31.28 -12.66 6.50
N GLN A 304 -31.01 -12.14 5.31
CA GLN A 304 -29.97 -12.63 4.41
C GLN A 304 -28.69 -11.79 4.44
N GLY A 305 -28.72 -10.58 5.00
CA GLY A 305 -27.52 -9.77 5.27
C GLY A 305 -26.68 -10.41 6.37
N LEU A 306 -25.71 -11.24 5.98
CA LEU A 306 -24.88 -12.01 6.91
C LEU A 306 -23.46 -11.44 7.06
N ASP A 307 -22.99 -10.66 6.08
CA ASP A 307 -21.66 -10.05 6.15
C ASP A 307 -21.73 -8.81 7.05
N PRO A 308 -20.97 -8.75 8.16
CA PRO A 308 -20.94 -7.56 8.99
C PRO A 308 -20.37 -6.32 8.26
N VAL A 309 -19.55 -6.50 7.22
CA VAL A 309 -18.99 -5.40 6.42
C VAL A 309 -20.08 -4.64 5.67
N ASP A 310 -21.17 -5.32 5.28
CA ASP A 310 -22.33 -4.73 4.60
C ASP A 310 -23.03 -3.63 5.43
N ARG A 311 -22.78 -3.58 6.75
CA ARG A 311 -23.31 -2.57 7.68
C ARG A 311 -22.44 -1.32 7.76
N CYS A 312 -21.21 -1.38 7.27
CA CYS A 312 -20.29 -0.26 7.32
C CYS A 312 -20.52 0.69 6.15
N GLU A 313 -20.03 1.93 6.27
CA GLU A 313 -20.18 2.90 5.18
C GLU A 313 -19.63 2.34 3.85
N PRO A 314 -20.28 2.62 2.71
CA PRO A 314 -19.88 2.10 1.40
C PRO A 314 -18.41 2.35 1.04
N THR A 315 -17.83 3.47 1.49
CA THR A 315 -16.39 3.76 1.30
C THR A 315 -15.49 2.77 2.04
N VAL A 316 -15.90 2.30 3.21
CA VAL A 316 -15.18 1.26 3.98
C VAL A 316 -15.30 -0.09 3.28
N GLN A 317 -16.51 -0.47 2.84
CA GLN A 317 -16.74 -1.69 2.06
C GLN A 317 -15.85 -1.71 0.81
N THR A 318 -15.79 -0.57 0.12
CA THR A 318 -14.93 -0.35 -1.04
C THR A 318 -13.45 -0.56 -0.72
N LEU A 319 -12.96 -0.02 0.39
CA LEU A 319 -11.57 -0.21 0.79
C LEU A 319 -11.27 -1.69 1.11
N VAL A 320 -12.17 -2.37 1.82
CA VAL A 320 -12.03 -3.82 2.13
C VAL A 320 -11.94 -4.64 0.85
N LEU A 321 -12.81 -4.36 -0.12
CA LEU A 321 -12.79 -5.00 -1.43
C LEU A 321 -11.45 -4.75 -2.15
N LEU A 322 -11.01 -3.50 -2.24
CA LEU A 322 -9.77 -3.12 -2.90
C LEU A 322 -8.55 -3.82 -2.29
N VAL A 323 -8.41 -3.76 -0.96
CA VAL A 323 -7.30 -4.40 -0.25
C VAL A 323 -7.32 -5.92 -0.44
N SER A 324 -8.51 -6.54 -0.43
CA SER A 324 -8.67 -7.98 -0.67
C SER A 324 -8.28 -8.40 -2.09
N LEU A 325 -8.51 -7.54 -3.08
CA LEU A 325 -8.19 -7.80 -4.48
C LEU A 325 -6.70 -7.58 -4.80
N THR A 326 -6.04 -6.62 -4.15
CA THR A 326 -4.69 -6.19 -4.55
C THR A 326 -3.58 -6.60 -3.58
N ILE A 327 -3.88 -6.78 -2.29
CA ILE A 327 -2.88 -7.04 -1.25
C ILE A 327 -3.13 -8.40 -0.61
N ALA A 328 -4.16 -8.49 0.23
CA ALA A 328 -4.54 -9.66 1.00
C ALA A 328 -5.90 -9.41 1.64
N SER A 329 -6.64 -10.47 1.98
CA SER A 329 -7.85 -10.32 2.78
C SER A 329 -7.51 -9.81 4.18
N PRO A 330 -8.01 -8.63 4.60
CA PRO A 330 -7.78 -8.13 5.94
C PRO A 330 -8.47 -9.07 6.96
N PRO A 331 -7.89 -9.26 8.15
CA PRO A 331 -8.51 -10.07 9.19
C PRO A 331 -9.81 -9.41 9.64
N ILE A 332 -10.92 -10.16 9.57
CA ILE A 332 -12.24 -9.69 10.01
C ILE A 332 -12.34 -9.90 11.53
N PRO A 333 -12.65 -8.84 12.32
CA PRO A 333 -12.85 -8.96 13.77
C PRO A 333 -14.08 -9.82 14.09
N ALA A 334 -13.91 -11.12 14.31
CA ALA A 334 -15.03 -12.05 14.50
C ALA A 334 -15.78 -11.88 15.84
N ASP A 335 -15.14 -11.25 16.83
CA ASP A 335 -15.63 -11.18 18.21
C ASP A 335 -16.32 -9.84 18.55
N VAL A 336 -16.41 -8.91 17.58
CA VAL A 336 -17.02 -7.59 17.80
C VAL A 336 -18.50 -7.67 17.47
N THR A 337 -19.34 -7.51 18.49
CA THR A 337 -20.80 -7.60 18.37
C THR A 337 -21.50 -6.25 18.21
N ASP A 338 -20.80 -5.15 18.49
CA ASP A 338 -21.29 -3.78 18.28
C ASP A 338 -20.92 -3.32 16.87
N ASP A 339 -21.92 -2.94 16.07
CA ASP A 339 -21.72 -2.55 14.66
C ASP A 339 -20.84 -1.32 14.51
N SER A 340 -20.98 -0.33 15.40
CA SER A 340 -20.19 0.90 15.36
C SER A 340 -18.71 0.63 15.66
N VAL A 341 -18.45 -0.25 16.63
CA VAL A 341 -17.11 -0.70 16.98
C VAL A 341 -16.54 -1.57 15.87
N PHE A 342 -17.34 -2.46 15.29
CA PHE A 342 -16.93 -3.31 14.18
C PHE A 342 -16.50 -2.49 12.97
N CYS A 343 -17.30 -1.52 12.55
CA CYS A 343 -17.01 -0.69 11.39
C CYS A 343 -15.80 0.23 11.60
N THR A 344 -15.61 0.74 12.82
CA THR A 344 -14.40 1.48 13.18
C THR A 344 -13.16 0.58 13.11
N GLU A 345 -13.25 -0.62 13.66
CA GLU A 345 -12.11 -1.54 13.73
C GLU A 345 -11.75 -2.12 12.35
N ILE A 346 -12.72 -2.53 11.53
CA ILE A 346 -12.44 -2.99 10.17
C ILE A 346 -11.87 -1.87 9.31
N ALA A 347 -12.36 -0.63 9.45
CA ALA A 347 -11.78 0.52 8.76
C ALA A 347 -10.32 0.73 9.21
N ARG A 348 -10.03 0.68 10.51
CA ARG A 348 -8.67 0.81 11.05
C ARG A 348 -7.74 -0.27 10.50
N VAL A 349 -8.10 -1.54 10.66
CA VAL A 349 -7.30 -2.69 10.19
C VAL A 349 -7.07 -2.62 8.68
N THR A 350 -8.11 -2.30 7.90
CA THR A 350 -7.99 -2.26 6.45
C THR A 350 -7.14 -1.09 5.97
N ASN A 351 -7.22 0.07 6.63
CA ASN A 351 -6.29 1.19 6.36
C ASN A 351 -4.84 0.81 6.70
N ASP A 352 -4.62 0.12 7.82
CA ASP A 352 -3.29 -0.34 8.21
C ASP A 352 -2.72 -1.33 7.17
N PHE A 353 -3.53 -2.25 6.65
CA PHE A 353 -3.15 -3.13 5.54
C PHE A 353 -2.87 -2.38 4.24
N ALA A 354 -3.67 -1.37 3.92
CA ALA A 354 -3.45 -0.58 2.71
C ALA A 354 -2.10 0.16 2.78
N GLU A 355 -1.78 0.76 3.92
CA GLU A 355 -0.60 1.62 4.11
C GLU A 355 0.68 0.85 4.40
N ASN A 356 0.54 -0.19 5.22
CA ASN A 356 1.58 -1.11 5.63
C ASN A 356 1.20 -2.51 5.15
N PRO A 357 1.15 -2.74 3.82
CA PRO A 357 0.91 -4.08 3.33
C PRO A 357 1.93 -4.99 4.00
N PRO A 358 1.50 -6.18 4.48
CA PRO A 358 2.45 -7.12 5.02
C PRO A 358 3.57 -7.26 3.99
N PRO A 359 4.84 -7.31 4.41
CA PRO A 359 5.89 -7.66 3.47
C PRO A 359 5.38 -8.90 2.76
N VAL A 360 5.26 -8.84 1.43
CA VAL A 360 4.91 -10.02 0.64
C VAL A 360 5.81 -11.09 1.22
N GLU A 361 5.24 -12.12 1.85
CA GLU A 361 6.06 -13.16 2.47
C GLU A 361 6.88 -13.72 1.32
N ASP A 362 8.11 -13.25 1.25
CA ASP A 362 9.08 -13.56 0.22
C ASP A 362 9.51 -15.00 0.41
N GLN A 363 8.70 -15.93 0.90
CA GLN A 363 9.07 -17.34 0.91
C GLN A 363 9.40 -17.80 -0.52
N ALA A 364 8.76 -17.24 -1.55
CA ALA A 364 9.12 -17.50 -2.94
C ALA A 364 10.40 -16.76 -3.42
N VAL A 365 10.66 -15.54 -2.93
CA VAL A 365 11.84 -14.75 -3.32
C VAL A 365 13.05 -15.14 -2.47
N GLU A 366 12.93 -15.25 -1.14
CA GLU A 366 13.90 -15.84 -0.22
C GLU A 366 14.26 -17.27 -0.58
N ALA A 367 13.33 -18.18 -0.87
CA ALA A 367 13.71 -19.52 -1.33
C ALA A 367 14.49 -19.48 -2.66
N GLY A 368 14.22 -18.49 -3.51
CA GLY A 368 15.01 -18.24 -4.71
C GLY A 368 16.43 -17.74 -4.39
N LEU A 369 16.59 -16.95 -3.33
CA LEU A 369 17.87 -16.40 -2.84
C LEU A 369 18.70 -17.39 -2.01
N ILE A 370 18.11 -18.51 -1.57
CA ILE A 370 18.83 -19.59 -0.91
C ILE A 370 19.57 -20.42 -1.96
N GLY A 371 20.89 -20.48 -1.83
CA GLY A 371 21.78 -21.33 -2.61
C GLY A 371 22.51 -22.34 -1.72
N ARG A 372 23.10 -23.35 -2.35
CA ARG A 372 24.00 -24.30 -1.72
C ARG A 372 25.35 -24.26 -2.39
N SER A 373 26.40 -24.33 -1.59
CA SER A 373 27.76 -24.38 -2.10
C SER A 373 28.03 -25.67 -2.87
N GLN A 374 28.75 -25.55 -3.98
CA GLN A 374 29.33 -26.65 -4.74
C GLN A 374 30.86 -26.62 -4.64
N LEU A 375 31.36 -26.46 -3.42
CA LEU A 375 32.79 -26.24 -3.10
C LEU A 375 33.28 -24.84 -3.51
N ALA A 376 32.54 -23.81 -3.12
CA ALA A 376 32.88 -22.43 -3.44
C ALA A 376 34.10 -21.92 -2.66
N PHE A 377 35.00 -21.20 -3.34
CA PHE A 377 36.06 -20.45 -2.68
C PHE A 377 35.49 -19.19 -2.03
N SER A 378 35.89 -18.94 -0.78
CA SER A 378 35.34 -17.87 0.05
C SER A 378 36.36 -16.77 0.35
N TYR A 379 35.90 -15.52 0.35
CA TYR A 379 36.75 -14.33 0.52
C TYR A 379 36.09 -13.26 1.40
N LEU A 380 36.87 -12.49 2.16
CA LEU A 380 36.35 -11.34 2.94
C LEU A 380 36.18 -10.07 2.10
N ASP A 381 36.70 -10.03 0.88
CA ASP A 381 36.59 -8.87 0.01
C ASP A 381 36.20 -9.25 -1.40
N VAL A 382 35.54 -8.32 -2.08
CA VAL A 382 35.05 -8.49 -3.45
C VAL A 382 36.18 -8.64 -4.48
N SER A 383 37.40 -8.21 -4.13
CA SER A 383 38.60 -8.36 -4.98
C SER A 383 39.32 -9.70 -4.76
N ALA A 384 38.76 -10.59 -3.92
CA ALA A 384 39.28 -11.93 -3.63
C ALA A 384 40.72 -11.94 -3.08
N LEU A 385 41.10 -10.93 -2.28
CA LEU A 385 42.43 -10.77 -1.71
C LEU A 385 42.60 -11.50 -0.36
N GLN A 386 41.52 -11.67 0.39
CA GLN A 386 41.52 -12.28 1.72
C GLN A 386 40.76 -13.61 1.70
N TYR A 387 41.47 -14.70 1.39
CA TYR A 387 40.90 -16.03 1.28
C TYR A 387 40.58 -16.63 2.65
N MET A 388 39.39 -17.23 2.81
CA MET A 388 38.91 -17.81 4.07
C MET A 388 38.77 -19.33 4.05
N GLY A 389 38.92 -19.99 2.90
CA GLY A 389 38.74 -21.44 2.77
C GLY A 389 37.77 -21.84 1.67
N VAL A 390 37.58 -23.15 1.51
CA VAL A 390 36.58 -23.71 0.61
C VAL A 390 35.33 -23.97 1.42
N MET A 391 34.23 -23.30 1.09
CA MET A 391 32.91 -23.56 1.65
C MET A 391 32.48 -24.97 1.25
N PRO A 392 32.28 -25.91 2.20
CA PRO A 392 31.93 -27.29 1.89
C PRO A 392 30.68 -27.41 1.02
N ARG A 393 30.56 -28.54 0.30
CA ARG A 393 29.36 -28.82 -0.50
C ARG A 393 28.12 -28.85 0.40
N ASP A 394 26.99 -28.40 -0.15
CA ASP A 394 25.68 -28.41 0.48
C ASP A 394 25.54 -27.48 1.70
N VAL A 395 26.57 -26.68 2.04
CA VAL A 395 26.42 -25.56 2.96
C VAL A 395 25.45 -24.57 2.33
N GLU A 396 24.34 -24.36 3.05
CA GLU A 396 23.29 -23.44 2.66
C GLU A 396 23.71 -22.00 2.96
N PHE A 397 23.35 -21.09 2.08
CA PHE A 397 23.60 -19.68 2.23
C PHE A 397 22.48 -18.87 1.59
N ARG A 398 22.31 -17.63 2.05
CA ARG A 398 21.44 -16.62 1.45
C ARG A 398 22.27 -15.66 0.61
N ALA A 399 21.95 -15.49 -0.67
CA ALA A 399 22.57 -14.49 -1.52
C ALA A 399 22.02 -13.09 -1.18
N VAL A 400 22.92 -12.13 -0.95
CA VAL A 400 22.55 -10.80 -0.44
C VAL A 400 22.79 -9.71 -1.49
N PHE A 401 23.99 -9.66 -2.05
CA PHE A 401 24.37 -8.66 -3.06
C PHE A 401 25.18 -9.31 -4.17
N ARG A 402 25.11 -8.77 -5.39
CA ARG A 402 26.06 -9.06 -6.47
C ARG A 402 27.10 -7.97 -6.60
N ASN A 403 28.28 -8.35 -7.09
CA ASN A 403 29.28 -7.40 -7.52
C ASN A 403 28.81 -6.64 -8.77
N PHE A 404 29.39 -5.46 -8.98
CA PHE A 404 29.19 -4.65 -10.18
C PHE A 404 29.99 -5.22 -11.38
N ASN A 405 29.60 -4.90 -12.61
CA ASN A 405 30.18 -5.38 -13.89
C ASN A 405 30.00 -6.89 -14.18
N GLU A 406 30.88 -7.44 -15.03
CA GLU A 406 30.92 -8.85 -15.49
C GLU A 406 31.43 -9.85 -14.44
N SER A 407 31.49 -9.45 -13.16
CA SER A 407 31.95 -10.31 -12.08
C SER A 407 30.83 -11.24 -11.60
N ASN A 408 31.13 -12.53 -11.44
CA ASN A 408 30.22 -13.52 -10.86
C ASN A 408 30.28 -13.58 -9.31
N MET A 409 30.99 -12.64 -8.68
CA MET A 409 31.11 -12.59 -7.23
C MET A 409 29.82 -12.07 -6.59
N MET A 410 29.40 -12.70 -5.50
CA MET A 410 28.27 -12.28 -4.68
C MET A 410 28.61 -12.33 -3.20
N LEU A 411 28.03 -11.42 -2.43
CA LEU A 411 28.01 -11.50 -0.97
C LEU A 411 26.93 -12.49 -0.56
N VAL A 412 27.29 -13.43 0.29
CA VAL A 412 26.39 -14.43 0.87
C VAL A 412 26.45 -14.39 2.39
N SER A 413 25.36 -14.81 3.03
CA SER A 413 25.24 -14.93 4.48
C SER A 413 24.82 -16.36 4.85
N GLY A 414 25.43 -16.93 5.88
CA GLY A 414 25.02 -18.18 6.53
C GLY A 414 24.94 -18.00 8.05
N ASP A 415 24.87 -19.11 8.78
CA ASP A 415 24.72 -19.11 10.25
C ASP A 415 25.91 -18.44 10.97
N ASP A 416 27.13 -18.66 10.47
CA ASP A 416 28.40 -18.26 11.09
C ASP A 416 29.38 -17.60 10.09
N PHE A 417 28.87 -17.08 8.97
CA PHE A 417 29.67 -16.36 8.00
C PHE A 417 28.88 -15.31 7.20
N VAL A 418 29.60 -14.25 6.80
CA VAL A 418 29.19 -13.29 5.77
C VAL A 418 30.40 -13.00 4.90
N LEU A 419 30.39 -13.46 3.65
CA LEU A 419 31.59 -13.45 2.80
C LEU A 419 31.24 -13.49 1.31
N PHE A 420 32.26 -13.32 0.48
CA PHE A 420 32.15 -13.33 -0.97
C PHE A 420 32.45 -14.71 -1.56
N ILE A 421 31.59 -15.18 -2.46
CA ILE A 421 31.79 -16.38 -3.26
C ILE A 421 31.43 -16.14 -4.73
N ASP A 422 31.98 -16.95 -5.64
CA ASP A 422 31.61 -16.93 -7.06
C ASP A 422 30.38 -17.82 -7.30
N ARG A 423 29.33 -17.24 -7.89
CA ARG A 423 28.04 -17.91 -8.19
C ARG A 423 28.22 -19.25 -8.91
N ARG A 424 29.22 -19.38 -9.78
CA ARG A 424 29.44 -20.58 -10.60
C ARG A 424 29.74 -21.83 -9.78
N PHE A 425 30.14 -21.68 -8.52
CA PHE A 425 30.37 -22.78 -7.59
C PHE A 425 29.21 -22.96 -6.62
N THR A 426 27.98 -22.67 -7.05
CA THR A 426 26.78 -22.74 -6.22
C THR A 426 25.58 -23.27 -6.99
N THR A 427 24.51 -23.62 -6.30
CA THR A 427 23.23 -23.98 -6.92
C THR A 427 22.37 -22.77 -7.30
N LEU A 428 22.82 -21.52 -7.06
CA LEU A 428 22.03 -20.33 -7.29
C LEU A 428 21.85 -20.06 -8.81
N PRO A 429 20.61 -20.00 -9.33
CA PRO A 429 20.37 -19.72 -10.74
C PRO A 429 20.92 -18.35 -11.15
N GLU A 430 21.38 -18.25 -12.40
CA GLU A 430 21.92 -16.99 -12.94
C GLU A 430 20.90 -15.87 -12.93
N GLU A 431 19.65 -16.19 -13.25
CA GLU A 431 18.56 -15.22 -13.28
C GLU A 431 18.30 -14.61 -11.90
N VAL A 432 18.43 -15.42 -10.83
CA VAL A 432 18.32 -14.91 -9.46
C VAL A 432 19.52 -14.02 -9.13
N PHE A 433 20.74 -14.46 -9.46
CA PHE A 433 21.94 -13.65 -9.24
C PHE A 433 21.86 -12.29 -9.92
N LEU A 434 21.38 -12.22 -11.17
CA LEU A 434 21.27 -10.96 -11.91
C LEU A 434 20.23 -9.99 -11.32
N ARG A 435 19.24 -10.53 -10.59
CA ARG A 435 18.23 -9.75 -9.85
C ARG A 435 18.73 -9.27 -8.49
N LEU A 436 19.87 -9.75 -8.00
CA LEU A 436 20.43 -9.28 -6.73
C LEU A 436 20.77 -7.79 -6.81
N PRO A 437 20.55 -7.04 -5.71
CA PRO A 437 21.02 -5.66 -5.62
C PRO A 437 22.55 -5.59 -5.72
N THR A 438 23.07 -4.50 -6.28
CA THR A 438 24.52 -4.28 -6.40
C THR A 438 25.11 -3.75 -5.08
N LEU A 439 26.43 -3.87 -4.94
CA LEU A 439 27.20 -3.29 -3.83
C LEU A 439 27.40 -1.76 -3.92
N GLU A 440 26.73 -1.07 -4.84
CA GLU A 440 26.95 0.35 -5.06
C GLU A 440 26.61 1.16 -3.79
N ASN A 441 27.57 1.97 -3.33
CA ASN A 441 27.49 2.75 -2.09
C ASN A 441 27.30 1.92 -0.80
N ARG A 442 27.58 0.61 -0.81
CA ARG A 442 27.51 -0.25 0.38
C ARG A 442 28.86 -0.90 0.67
N LYS A 443 29.25 -0.90 1.95
CA LYS A 443 30.42 -1.62 2.47
C LYS A 443 29.96 -2.64 3.51
N PRO A 444 29.54 -3.84 3.08
CA PRO A 444 29.06 -4.85 4.01
C PRO A 444 30.18 -5.29 4.96
N LEU A 445 29.82 -5.59 6.21
CA LEU A 445 30.71 -6.26 7.15
C LEU A 445 30.83 -7.73 6.77
N THR A 446 32.06 -8.24 6.69
CA THR A 446 32.37 -9.61 6.29
C THR A 446 33.15 -10.33 7.38
N PHE A 447 32.82 -11.58 7.65
CA PHE A 447 33.48 -12.46 8.61
C PHE A 447 33.26 -13.94 8.24
N CYS A 448 34.04 -14.84 8.84
CA CYS A 448 33.94 -16.28 8.64
C CYS A 448 34.38 -16.97 9.94
N ASP A 449 33.40 -17.36 10.77
CA ASP A 449 33.63 -18.09 12.03
C ASP A 449 33.28 -19.57 11.91
N ALA A 450 32.85 -20.02 10.72
CA ALA A 450 32.56 -21.41 10.43
C ALA A 450 33.77 -22.34 10.63
N ASN A 451 33.49 -23.59 10.97
CA ASN A 451 34.53 -24.58 11.26
C ASN A 451 35.45 -24.92 10.07
N TRP A 452 35.04 -24.58 8.85
CA TRP A 452 35.81 -24.75 7.61
C TRP A 452 36.62 -23.50 7.23
N CYS A 453 36.45 -22.40 7.96
CA CYS A 453 37.23 -21.19 7.77
C CYS A 453 38.68 -21.42 8.23
N ASN A 454 39.65 -21.21 7.34
CA ASN A 454 41.09 -21.41 7.61
C ASN A 454 41.79 -20.13 8.13
N GLY A 455 41.04 -19.05 8.36
CA GLY A 455 41.56 -17.71 8.63
C GLY A 455 42.06 -17.01 7.35
N PRO A 456 42.31 -15.69 7.39
CA PRO A 456 42.75 -14.94 6.22
C PRO A 456 44.15 -15.41 5.79
N GLY A 457 44.24 -16.02 4.60
CA GLY A 457 45.49 -16.48 4.00
C GLY A 457 45.70 -15.89 2.60
N PRO A 458 46.94 -15.90 2.07
CA PRO A 458 47.19 -15.53 0.68
C PRO A 458 46.41 -16.47 -0.26
N THR A 459 45.80 -15.91 -1.30
CA THR A 459 45.00 -16.65 -2.28
C THR A 459 45.80 -17.83 -2.84
N PRO A 460 45.27 -19.07 -2.84
CA PRO A 460 45.95 -20.18 -3.48
C PRO A 460 46.13 -19.85 -4.96
N THR A 461 47.36 -19.58 -5.39
CA THR A 461 47.65 -19.32 -6.79
C THR A 461 47.26 -20.56 -7.58
N PRO A 462 46.37 -20.49 -8.59
CA PRO A 462 45.92 -21.66 -9.34
C PRO A 462 47.05 -22.15 -10.25
N THR A 463 47.99 -22.91 -9.68
CA THR A 463 48.95 -23.70 -10.44
C THR A 463 48.29 -25.00 -10.85
N GLY A 464 47.61 -25.00 -11.99
CA GLY A 464 47.49 -26.13 -12.93
C GLY A 464 46.89 -27.48 -12.51
N ASP A 465 46.65 -27.75 -11.22
CA ASP A 465 46.26 -29.07 -10.75
C ASP A 465 44.74 -29.12 -10.51
N GLY A 466 44.08 -30.04 -11.22
CA GLY A 466 42.63 -30.16 -11.24
C GLY A 466 42.02 -30.51 -9.87
N ALA A 467 40.73 -30.16 -9.70
CA ALA A 467 39.94 -30.32 -8.47
C ALA A 467 39.99 -31.72 -7.81
N LEU A 468 40.35 -32.76 -8.56
CA LEU A 468 40.51 -34.12 -8.04
C LEU A 468 41.74 -34.27 -7.13
N VAL A 469 42.84 -33.54 -7.39
CA VAL A 469 44.07 -33.60 -6.60
C VAL A 469 43.89 -32.89 -5.25
N LEU A 470 43.12 -31.80 -5.22
CA LEU A 470 42.73 -31.10 -3.99
C LEU A 470 41.82 -31.97 -3.10
N LEU A 471 40.94 -32.79 -3.69
CA LEU A 471 40.09 -33.74 -2.96
C LEU A 471 40.89 -34.93 -2.39
N LEU A 472 41.95 -35.35 -3.08
CA LEU A 472 42.90 -36.38 -2.61
C LEU A 472 43.86 -35.85 -1.53
N ALA A 473 44.19 -34.56 -1.54
CA ALA A 473 44.96 -33.93 -0.47
C ALA A 473 44.10 -33.66 0.79
N ALA A 474 42.80 -33.41 0.64
CA ALA A 474 41.87 -33.23 1.75
C ALA A 474 41.47 -34.53 2.48
N SER A 475 41.72 -35.72 1.89
CA SER A 475 41.40 -37.02 2.51
C SER A 475 42.54 -37.58 3.37
N THR A 476 43.71 -36.93 3.39
CA THR A 476 44.72 -37.14 4.43
C THR A 476 44.42 -36.22 5.62
N PRO A 477 44.11 -36.73 6.83
CA PRO A 477 43.90 -35.86 7.98
C PRO A 477 45.19 -35.07 8.25
N VAL A 478 45.06 -33.74 8.23
CA VAL A 478 46.11 -32.85 8.77
C VAL A 478 46.34 -33.28 10.23
N PRO A 479 47.60 -33.45 10.68
CA PRO A 479 47.85 -33.86 12.06
C PRO A 479 47.13 -32.89 13.00
N THR A 480 46.31 -33.45 13.89
CA THR A 480 45.66 -32.70 14.95
C THR A 480 46.73 -31.85 15.65
N ARG A 481 46.57 -30.52 15.62
CA ARG A 481 47.42 -29.65 16.43
C ARG A 481 47.28 -30.08 17.89
N ASP A 482 48.41 -30.23 18.55
CA ASP A 482 48.48 -30.62 19.95
C ASP A 482 47.68 -29.62 20.81
N ALA A 483 46.87 -30.14 21.73
CA ALA A 483 45.92 -29.37 22.54
C ALA A 483 46.62 -28.30 23.42
N GLY A 484 47.94 -28.42 23.62
CA GLY A 484 48.76 -27.44 24.33
C GLY A 484 49.12 -26.17 23.52
N SER A 485 48.75 -26.06 22.24
CA SER A 485 49.11 -24.91 21.39
C SER A 485 48.03 -23.83 21.23
N VAL A 486 46.89 -23.97 21.92
CA VAL A 486 45.74 -23.03 21.81
C VAL A 486 45.71 -21.99 22.94
N THR A 487 46.63 -22.03 23.90
CA THR A 487 46.55 -21.18 25.10
C THR A 487 47.16 -19.77 24.99
N ASP A 488 47.63 -19.30 23.82
CA ASP A 488 48.36 -18.01 23.80
C ASP A 488 48.14 -17.10 22.59
N LEU A 489 46.91 -17.05 22.04
CA LEU A 489 46.51 -15.99 21.11
C LEU A 489 45.16 -15.39 21.48
N GLY A 490 45.14 -14.64 22.59
CA GLY A 490 44.45 -13.35 22.72
C GLY A 490 43.01 -13.16 22.21
N LYS A 491 42.18 -14.19 22.07
CA LYS A 491 40.75 -14.01 21.77
C LYS A 491 39.99 -13.74 23.07
N ARG A 492 39.80 -12.45 23.38
CA ARG A 492 38.86 -11.99 24.40
C ARG A 492 37.43 -12.22 23.89
N LEU A 493 36.68 -13.09 24.56
CA LEU A 493 35.22 -13.12 24.48
C LEU A 493 34.69 -11.75 24.94
N VAL A 494 34.04 -11.02 24.05
CA VAL A 494 33.22 -9.86 24.43
C VAL A 494 31.87 -10.40 24.87
N SER A 495 31.61 -10.33 26.17
CA SER A 495 30.29 -10.59 26.75
C SER A 495 29.42 -9.36 26.54
N TRP A 496 28.33 -9.48 25.80
CA TRP A 496 27.30 -8.45 25.70
C TRP A 496 26.30 -8.64 26.83
N ASN A 497 26.56 -7.94 27.94
CA ASN A 497 25.55 -7.53 28.91
C ASN A 497 25.97 -6.14 29.42
N ASN A 498 25.45 -5.13 28.72
CA ASN A 498 25.03 -3.83 29.24
C ASN A 498 24.14 -3.18 28.20
#